data_AF-A0A812P296-F1
#
_entry.id   AF-A0A812P296-F1
#
_cell.length_a   1.000
_cell.length_b   1.000
_cell.length_c   1.000
_cell.angle_alpha   90.00
_cell.angle_beta   90.00
_cell.angle_gamma   90.00
#
_symmetry.space_group_name_H-M   'P 1'
#
loop_
_entity.id
_entity.type
_entity.pdbx_description
1 polymer ?
#
loop_
_entity_poly.entity_id
_entity_poly.type
_entity_poly.pdbx_seq_one_letter_code
_entity_poly.pdbx_strand_id
1 'polypeptide(L)'
;MSDVLSALLDHLNVTQTTIVGHSMGTLVALAMAQRYPQQVRQMVLLGTSSPMPVGPPLLAAAADGHYAAIDMANAFSHSRQGMLGASANPGMHSFNAAERWMEHLSAGVFHADLAACNDFKFKSENCAIPTLVVVGEADKMTPAKAGLAVATQLSNARVHSLQGCGHAMLTEQPNAVLDALWLAAGLWVGTHLGISSSPLRGVLVRLMGQGMYMLFYSLVAAAALTYFIWVYVQAPRFDYLWMPDPDLYWYAKLSMPLAMMFLVGGFMAPKNADPQLSEVELVRGVFRITRHPMQWAIIIWAVGHIIANGDTVSLLFFSAFLSLSFFGTLLMDRKQAQADPEKWQQLARVSSNIPFAALLTGRNRWAIREWLLPVVVGSVIYALAYYFHEFYTGAVVV
;
A
#
# COMPACT_ATOMS: atom_id res chain seq x y z
N MET A 1 9.02 3.90 -31.32
CA MET A 1 8.70 3.19 -30.05
C MET A 1 7.23 3.28 -29.68
N SER A 2 6.58 4.46 -29.65
CA SER A 2 5.13 4.54 -29.35
C SER A 2 4.26 3.69 -30.29
N ASP A 3 4.57 3.66 -31.58
CA ASP A 3 3.80 2.86 -32.57
C ASP A 3 3.91 1.36 -32.31
N VAL A 4 5.10 0.91 -31.88
CA VAL A 4 5.34 -0.48 -31.48
C VAL A 4 4.56 -0.81 -30.21
N LEU A 5 4.54 0.11 -29.23
CA LEU A 5 3.78 -0.09 -28.00
C LEU A 5 2.27 -0.10 -28.27
N SER A 6 1.77 0.79 -29.13
CA SER A 6 0.36 0.78 -29.54
C SER A 6 -0.02 -0.52 -30.25
N ALA A 7 0.79 -0.97 -31.21
CA ALA A 7 0.58 -2.26 -31.89
C ALA A 7 0.65 -3.45 -30.92
N LEU A 8 1.51 -3.39 -29.89
CA LEU A 8 1.56 -4.40 -28.84
C LEU A 8 0.29 -4.40 -27.99
N LEU A 9 -0.22 -3.23 -27.60
CA LEU A 9 -1.49 -3.12 -26.87
C LEU A 9 -2.65 -3.69 -27.69
N ASP A 10 -2.71 -3.39 -28.99
CA ASP A 10 -3.71 -3.94 -29.90
C ASP A 10 -3.58 -5.47 -29.99
N HIS A 11 -2.37 -6.00 -30.14
CA HIS A 11 -2.12 -7.45 -30.18
C HIS A 11 -2.53 -8.15 -28.88
N LEU A 12 -2.28 -7.51 -27.74
CA LEU A 12 -2.67 -8.01 -26.41
C LEU A 12 -4.14 -7.74 -26.06
N ASN A 13 -4.91 -7.11 -26.95
CA ASN A 13 -6.29 -6.68 -26.74
C ASN A 13 -6.47 -5.76 -25.50
N VAL A 14 -5.47 -4.91 -25.23
CA VAL A 14 -5.51 -3.92 -24.14
C VAL A 14 -5.96 -2.57 -24.70
N THR A 15 -7.19 -2.18 -24.38
CA THR A 15 -7.80 -0.94 -24.91
C THR A 15 -7.31 0.32 -24.21
N GLN A 16 -6.97 0.24 -22.92
CA GLN A 16 -6.41 1.32 -22.11
C GLN A 16 -5.44 0.80 -21.06
N THR A 17 -4.35 1.53 -20.83
CA THR A 17 -3.35 1.18 -19.81
C THR A 17 -2.76 2.39 -19.09
N THR A 18 -2.13 2.14 -17.95
CA THR A 18 -1.25 3.12 -17.28
C THR A 18 0.17 2.91 -17.79
N ILE A 19 0.80 3.97 -18.28
CA ILE A 19 2.17 3.91 -18.80
C ILE A 19 3.12 4.45 -17.75
N VAL A 20 4.07 3.63 -17.32
CA VAL A 20 5.17 4.03 -16.44
C VAL A 20 6.44 4.10 -17.29
N GLY A 21 6.99 5.29 -17.44
CA GLY A 21 8.23 5.53 -18.16
C GLY A 21 9.34 5.98 -17.21
N HIS A 22 10.56 5.52 -17.45
CA HIS A 22 11.77 6.02 -16.80
C HIS A 22 12.74 6.54 -17.87
N SER A 23 13.34 7.71 -17.64
CA SER A 23 14.28 8.34 -18.58
C SER A 23 13.68 8.46 -20.00
N MET A 24 14.34 7.92 -21.03
CA MET A 24 13.81 7.85 -22.40
C MET A 24 12.40 7.26 -22.47
N GLY A 25 12.05 6.31 -21.59
CA GLY A 25 10.70 5.74 -21.50
C GLY A 25 9.63 6.77 -21.17
N THR A 26 9.96 7.88 -20.51
CA THR A 26 9.02 8.99 -20.28
C THR A 26 8.68 9.69 -21.59
N LEU A 27 9.63 9.80 -22.52
CA LEU A 27 9.42 10.39 -23.85
C LEU A 27 8.49 9.51 -24.68
N VAL A 28 8.64 8.19 -24.58
CA VAL A 28 7.73 7.22 -25.19
C VAL A 28 6.32 7.34 -24.60
N ALA A 29 6.20 7.48 -23.27
CA ALA A 29 4.91 7.69 -22.59
C ALA A 29 4.24 8.99 -23.04
N LEU A 30 5.00 10.09 -23.13
CA LEU A 30 4.52 11.37 -23.64
C LEU A 30 4.10 11.28 -25.11
N ALA A 31 4.85 10.55 -25.95
CA ALA A 31 4.51 10.30 -27.34
C ALA A 31 3.23 9.45 -27.48
N MET A 32 3.05 8.44 -26.62
CA MET A 32 1.81 7.66 -26.53
C MET A 32 0.63 8.55 -26.17
N ALA A 33 0.78 9.42 -25.17
CA ALA A 33 -0.26 10.38 -24.79
C ALA A 33 -0.62 11.36 -25.92
N GLN A 34 0.34 11.76 -26.77
CA GLN A 34 0.06 12.64 -27.90
C GLN A 34 -0.60 11.91 -29.08
N ARG A 35 -0.13 10.72 -29.42
CA ARG A 35 -0.53 10.01 -30.65
C ARG A 35 -1.70 9.05 -30.44
N TYR A 36 -1.79 8.47 -29.24
CA TYR A 36 -2.76 7.45 -28.87
C TYR A 36 -3.43 7.76 -27.51
N PRO A 37 -3.94 8.98 -27.27
CA PRO A 37 -4.47 9.39 -25.96
C PRO A 37 -5.57 8.46 -25.44
N GLN A 38 -6.39 7.91 -26.34
CA GLN A 38 -7.43 6.94 -26.02
C GLN A 38 -6.90 5.64 -25.38
N GLN A 39 -5.64 5.26 -25.65
CA GLN A 39 -5.00 4.06 -25.09
C GLN A 39 -4.31 4.33 -23.74
N VAL A 40 -4.23 5.59 -23.29
CA VAL A 40 -3.49 5.99 -22.08
C VAL A 40 -4.46 6.48 -21.01
N ARG A 41 -4.62 5.70 -19.94
CA ARG A 41 -5.47 6.04 -18.80
C ARG A 41 -4.76 6.99 -17.83
N GLN A 42 -3.50 6.71 -17.51
CA GLN A 42 -2.65 7.48 -16.60
C GLN A 42 -1.19 7.36 -17.03
N MET A 43 -0.35 8.29 -16.58
CA MET A 43 1.10 8.22 -16.78
C MET A 43 1.88 8.38 -15.47
N VAL A 44 3.00 7.69 -15.37
CA VAL A 44 4.04 7.95 -14.38
C VAL A 44 5.35 8.21 -15.11
N LEU A 45 5.95 9.37 -14.86
CA LEU A 45 7.16 9.82 -15.53
C LEU A 45 8.29 9.94 -14.50
N LEU A 46 9.23 9.00 -14.50
CA LEU A 46 10.39 8.95 -13.61
C LEU A 46 11.60 9.57 -14.32
N GLY A 47 12.15 10.66 -13.81
CA GLY A 47 13.32 11.31 -14.43
C GLY A 47 13.02 11.84 -15.84
N THR A 48 11.93 12.61 -15.97
CA THR A 48 11.50 13.14 -17.26
C THR A 48 12.13 14.49 -17.58
N SER A 49 12.33 14.78 -18.87
CA SER A 49 12.69 16.09 -19.38
C SER A 49 12.17 16.23 -20.81
N SER A 50 11.74 17.43 -21.23
CA SER A 50 11.44 17.71 -22.63
C SER A 50 11.72 19.18 -22.95
N PRO A 51 12.72 19.49 -23.80
CA PRO A 51 13.65 18.54 -24.43
C PRO A 51 14.51 17.78 -23.40
N MET A 52 15.10 16.64 -23.78
CA MET A 52 16.07 15.89 -22.97
C MET A 52 17.47 16.02 -23.59
N PRO A 53 18.11 17.20 -23.50
CA PRO A 53 19.35 17.46 -24.20
C PRO A 53 20.46 16.56 -23.70
N VAL A 54 21.23 15.99 -24.62
CA VAL A 54 22.41 15.18 -24.30
C VAL A 54 23.65 16.00 -24.60
N GLY A 55 24.59 16.05 -23.64
CA GLY A 55 25.81 16.84 -23.79
C GLY A 55 26.65 16.38 -25.01
N PRO A 56 27.23 17.29 -25.80
CA PRO A 56 28.04 16.93 -26.97
C PRO A 56 29.15 15.92 -26.69
N PRO A 57 29.87 15.96 -25.55
CA PRO A 57 30.89 14.96 -25.24
C PRO A 57 30.33 13.53 -25.10
N LEU A 58 29.15 13.39 -24.48
CA LEU A 58 28.50 12.09 -24.31
C LEU A 58 27.96 11.56 -25.64
N LEU A 59 27.34 12.42 -26.46
CA LEU A 59 26.88 12.04 -27.80
C LEU A 59 28.02 11.59 -28.71
N ALA A 60 29.14 12.32 -28.71
CA ALA A 60 30.32 11.99 -29.52
C ALA A 60 30.95 10.67 -29.05
N ALA A 61 31.20 10.52 -27.75
CA ALA A 61 31.74 9.27 -27.20
C ALA A 61 30.83 8.07 -27.51
N ALA A 62 29.51 8.23 -27.45
CA ALA A 62 28.57 7.17 -27.80
C ALA A 62 28.60 6.84 -29.31
N ALA A 63 28.74 7.85 -30.18
CA ALA A 63 28.84 7.67 -31.64
C ALA A 63 30.08 6.86 -32.01
N ASP A 64 31.21 7.14 -31.35
CA ASP A 64 32.49 6.47 -31.58
C ASP A 64 32.55 5.09 -30.90
N GLY A 65 31.52 4.68 -30.15
CA GLY A 65 31.53 3.44 -29.36
C GLY A 65 32.55 3.45 -28.22
N HIS A 66 32.97 4.64 -27.77
CA HIS A 66 33.95 4.79 -26.72
C HIS A 66 33.35 4.46 -25.36
N TYR A 67 34.09 3.68 -24.56
CA TYR A 67 33.71 3.30 -23.20
C TYR A 67 33.40 4.50 -22.29
N ALA A 68 34.05 5.64 -22.55
CA ALA A 68 33.79 6.89 -21.84
C ALA A 68 32.32 7.32 -21.87
N ALA A 69 31.54 6.92 -22.89
CA ALA A 69 30.11 7.17 -22.93
C ALA A 69 29.36 6.44 -21.79
N ILE A 70 29.74 5.19 -21.53
CA ILE A 70 29.20 4.37 -20.45
C ILE A 70 29.57 4.98 -19.10
N ASP A 71 30.85 5.34 -18.91
CA ASP A 71 31.33 5.97 -17.68
C ASP A 71 30.59 7.27 -17.37
N MET A 72 30.45 8.14 -18.38
CA MET A 72 29.74 9.42 -18.24
C MET A 72 28.27 9.19 -17.91
N ALA A 73 27.57 8.33 -18.67
CA ALA A 73 26.16 8.06 -18.42
C ALA A 73 25.94 7.45 -17.03
N ASN A 74 26.82 6.55 -16.59
CA ASN A 74 26.74 5.95 -15.27
C ASN A 74 26.98 6.98 -14.15
N ALA A 75 28.02 7.82 -14.29
CA ALA A 75 28.37 8.88 -13.34
C ALA A 75 27.30 9.97 -13.24
N PHE A 76 26.68 10.33 -14.36
CA PHE A 76 25.61 11.33 -14.40
C PHE A 76 24.29 10.75 -13.90
N SER A 77 24.09 9.44 -14.03
CA SER A 77 22.88 8.78 -13.55
C SER A 77 22.83 8.58 -12.05
N HIS A 78 23.95 8.66 -11.34
CA HIS A 78 24.01 8.37 -9.91
C HIS A 78 24.25 9.61 -9.03
N SER A 79 23.61 9.60 -7.86
CA SER A 79 23.91 10.54 -6.77
C SER A 79 25.36 10.35 -6.26
N ARG A 80 25.85 11.29 -5.44
CA ARG A 80 27.18 11.15 -4.82
C ARG A 80 27.30 9.89 -3.96
N GLN A 81 26.21 9.47 -3.31
CA GLN A 81 26.18 8.26 -2.50
C GLN A 81 26.11 7.01 -3.39
N GLY A 82 25.28 7.04 -4.44
CA GLY A 82 25.19 5.96 -5.43
C GLY A 82 26.53 5.69 -6.12
N MET A 83 27.29 6.74 -6.45
CA MET A 83 28.65 6.61 -7.01
C MET A 83 29.65 5.95 -6.03
N LEU A 84 29.42 6.04 -4.72
CA LEU A 84 30.22 5.35 -3.71
C LEU A 84 29.77 3.89 -3.48
N GLY A 85 28.81 3.40 -4.29
CA GLY A 85 28.30 2.04 -4.19
C GLY A 85 27.15 1.86 -3.21
N ALA A 86 26.59 2.95 -2.67
CA ALA A 86 25.45 2.84 -1.76
C ALA A 86 24.26 2.19 -2.50
N SER A 87 23.69 1.16 -1.90
CA SER A 87 22.50 0.47 -2.41
C SER A 87 21.56 0.15 -1.25
N ALA A 88 20.25 0.25 -1.50
CA ALA A 88 19.23 -0.21 -0.56
C ALA A 88 19.19 -1.75 -0.45
N ASN A 89 19.78 -2.46 -1.42
CA ASN A 89 19.84 -3.91 -1.46
C ASN A 89 21.23 -4.39 -0.96
N PRO A 90 21.31 -5.10 0.18
CA PRO A 90 22.57 -5.62 0.69
C PRO A 90 23.31 -6.47 -0.35
N GLY A 91 24.62 -6.27 -0.48
CA GLY A 91 25.46 -7.01 -1.43
C GLY A 91 25.40 -6.52 -2.87
N MET A 92 24.59 -5.49 -3.17
CA MET A 92 24.51 -4.90 -4.50
C MET A 92 25.35 -3.62 -4.59
N HIS A 93 25.97 -3.41 -5.76
CA HIS A 93 26.67 -2.17 -6.09
C HIS A 93 26.00 -1.55 -7.33
N SER A 94 24.98 -0.71 -7.09
CA SER A 94 24.10 -0.16 -8.14
C SER A 94 24.88 0.51 -9.28
N PHE A 95 25.98 1.20 -8.94
CA PHE A 95 26.86 1.85 -9.92
C PHE A 95 27.53 0.85 -10.88
N ASN A 96 28.09 -0.26 -10.38
CA ASN A 96 28.82 -1.19 -11.24
C ASN A 96 27.87 -2.05 -12.06
N ALA A 97 26.70 -2.38 -11.49
CA ALA A 97 25.68 -3.16 -12.17
C ALA A 97 25.21 -2.46 -13.45
N ALA A 98 24.90 -1.15 -13.39
CA ALA A 98 24.45 -0.39 -14.55
C ALA A 98 25.51 -0.34 -15.67
N GLU A 99 26.78 -0.18 -15.30
CA GLU A 99 27.92 -0.21 -16.22
C GLU A 99 27.99 -1.54 -16.99
N ARG A 100 27.92 -2.66 -16.25
CA ARG A 100 27.95 -4.00 -16.86
C ARG A 100 26.78 -4.20 -17.83
N TRP A 101 25.59 -3.70 -17.53
CA TRP A 101 24.45 -3.78 -18.46
C TRP A 101 24.70 -2.99 -19.75
N MET A 102 25.26 -1.78 -19.64
CA MET A 102 25.57 -0.94 -20.80
C MET A 102 26.67 -1.51 -21.71
N GLU A 103 27.63 -2.26 -21.16
CA GLU A 103 28.66 -2.94 -21.97
C GLU A 103 28.11 -4.00 -22.93
N HIS A 104 26.93 -4.56 -22.65
CA HIS A 104 26.29 -5.57 -23.49
C HIS A 104 25.43 -4.97 -24.61
N LEU A 105 25.38 -3.65 -24.72
CA LEU A 105 24.64 -2.98 -25.79
C LEU A 105 25.26 -3.28 -27.15
N SER A 106 24.40 -3.54 -28.14
CA SER A 106 24.84 -3.66 -29.53
C SER A 106 25.38 -2.33 -30.05
N ALA A 107 26.37 -2.41 -30.96
CA ALA A 107 27.01 -1.23 -31.53
C ALA A 107 25.99 -0.25 -32.14
N GLY A 108 26.17 1.04 -31.85
CA GLY A 108 25.31 2.12 -32.36
C GLY A 108 23.97 2.31 -31.63
N VAL A 109 23.49 1.34 -30.86
CA VAL A 109 22.22 1.45 -30.12
C VAL A 109 22.28 2.59 -29.11
N PHE A 110 23.37 2.67 -28.35
CA PHE A 110 23.48 3.67 -27.30
C PHE A 110 23.49 5.10 -27.85
N HIS A 111 24.18 5.33 -28.97
CA HIS A 111 24.15 6.62 -29.65
C HIS A 111 22.76 6.94 -30.20
N ALA A 112 22.09 5.97 -30.84
CA ALA A 112 20.76 6.17 -31.40
C ALA A 112 19.74 6.57 -30.32
N ASP A 113 19.78 5.92 -29.15
CA ASP A 113 18.91 6.24 -28.02
C ASP A 113 19.19 7.64 -27.46
N LEU A 114 20.46 8.00 -27.26
CA LEU A 114 20.84 9.33 -26.79
C LEU A 114 20.48 10.44 -27.79
N ALA A 115 20.66 10.19 -29.09
CA ALA A 115 20.26 11.11 -30.15
C ALA A 115 18.74 11.30 -30.18
N ALA A 116 17.98 10.20 -30.04
CA ALA A 116 16.52 10.26 -29.95
C ALA A 116 16.04 11.09 -28.74
N CYS A 117 16.66 10.93 -27.57
CA CYS A 117 16.39 11.78 -26.40
C CYS A 117 16.65 13.26 -26.68
N ASN A 118 17.80 13.55 -27.29
CA ASN A 118 18.24 14.91 -27.59
C ASN A 118 17.29 15.65 -28.55
N ASP A 119 16.77 14.93 -29.55
CA ASP A 119 15.96 15.52 -30.61
C ASP A 119 14.47 15.59 -30.25
N PHE A 120 14.02 14.80 -29.27
CA PHE A 120 12.63 14.75 -28.87
C PHE A 120 12.15 16.05 -28.21
N LYS A 121 11.00 16.54 -28.66
CA LYS A 121 10.32 17.72 -28.12
C LYS A 121 8.84 17.44 -27.93
N PHE A 122 8.44 17.30 -26.69
CA PHE A 122 7.04 17.35 -26.28
C PHE A 122 6.59 18.80 -26.19
N LYS A 123 5.43 19.08 -26.79
CA LYS A 123 4.67 20.30 -26.63
C LYS A 123 3.19 19.94 -26.62
N SER A 124 2.51 20.19 -25.51
CA SER A 124 1.06 20.10 -25.42
C SER A 124 0.59 21.11 -24.40
N GLU A 125 -0.39 21.94 -24.74
CA GLU A 125 -0.95 22.92 -23.81
C GLU A 125 -2.11 22.32 -22.99
N ASN A 126 -2.59 21.11 -23.33
CA ASN A 126 -3.78 20.51 -22.73
C ASN A 126 -3.75 18.96 -22.72
N CYS A 127 -2.68 18.35 -22.21
CA CYS A 127 -2.70 16.92 -21.92
C CYS A 127 -3.48 16.65 -20.61
N ALA A 128 -4.74 16.23 -20.74
CA ALA A 128 -5.63 15.99 -19.60
C ALA A 128 -5.36 14.66 -18.86
N ILE A 129 -4.45 13.83 -19.36
CA ILE A 129 -4.13 12.54 -18.78
C ILE A 129 -3.55 12.73 -17.36
N PRO A 130 -4.15 12.13 -16.32
CA PRO A 130 -3.61 12.19 -14.96
C PRO A 130 -2.17 11.66 -14.95
N THR A 131 -1.24 12.48 -14.48
CA THR A 131 0.19 12.19 -14.55
C THR A 131 0.86 12.38 -13.20
N LEU A 132 1.65 11.40 -12.77
CA LEU A 132 2.61 11.54 -11.68
C LEU A 132 4.00 11.76 -12.28
N VAL A 133 4.67 12.84 -11.90
CA VAL A 133 6.06 13.13 -12.26
C VAL A 133 6.92 12.91 -11.03
N VAL A 134 7.90 12.00 -11.14
CA VAL A 134 8.85 11.71 -10.07
C VAL A 134 10.22 12.22 -10.50
N VAL A 135 10.82 13.07 -9.67
CA VAL A 135 12.12 13.70 -9.94
C VAL A 135 13.13 13.32 -8.85
N GLY A 136 14.39 13.13 -9.24
CA GLY A 136 15.51 12.95 -8.32
C GLY A 136 16.22 14.28 -8.10
N GLU A 137 16.46 14.68 -6.86
CA GLU A 137 17.11 15.97 -6.56
C GLU A 137 18.59 16.02 -6.94
N ALA A 138 19.24 14.85 -7.01
CA ALA A 138 20.63 14.70 -7.38
C ALA A 138 20.81 14.17 -8.82
N ASP A 139 19.74 14.14 -9.61
CA ASP A 139 19.75 13.73 -11.01
C ASP A 139 20.52 14.76 -11.87
N LYS A 140 21.58 14.30 -12.56
CA LYS A 140 22.39 15.13 -13.46
C LYS A 140 22.08 14.89 -14.94
N MET A 141 21.37 13.81 -15.26
CA MET A 141 20.93 13.49 -16.63
C MET A 141 19.67 14.29 -16.97
N THR A 142 18.67 14.24 -16.09
CA THR A 142 17.42 14.99 -16.20
C THR A 142 17.18 15.77 -14.92
N PRO A 143 17.84 16.94 -14.75
CA PRO A 143 17.73 17.72 -13.51
C PRO A 143 16.28 17.97 -13.11
N ALA A 144 15.97 17.91 -11.81
CA ALA A 144 14.60 18.02 -11.30
C ALA A 144 13.82 19.23 -11.86
N LYS A 145 14.51 20.36 -12.08
CA LYS A 145 13.95 21.56 -12.72
C LYS A 145 13.34 21.28 -14.11
N ALA A 146 13.97 20.42 -14.90
CA ALA A 146 13.49 20.05 -16.22
C ALA A 146 12.24 19.16 -16.13
N GLY A 147 12.19 18.22 -15.18
CA GLY A 147 10.99 17.42 -14.90
C GLY A 147 9.81 18.28 -14.42
N LEU A 148 10.09 19.29 -13.58
CA LEU A 148 9.09 20.29 -13.17
C LEU A 148 8.55 21.09 -14.37
N ALA A 149 9.41 21.47 -15.32
CA ALA A 149 8.99 22.17 -16.53
C ALA A 149 8.13 21.30 -17.47
N VAL A 150 8.30 19.98 -17.45
CA VAL A 150 7.36 19.05 -18.12
C VAL A 150 6.03 19.03 -17.37
N ALA A 151 6.05 18.94 -16.04
CA ALA A 151 4.83 18.93 -15.23
C ALA A 151 3.95 20.18 -15.46
N THR A 152 4.56 21.36 -15.67
CA THR A 152 3.79 22.59 -15.96
C THR A 152 3.08 22.59 -17.31
N GLN A 153 3.48 21.70 -18.25
CA GLN A 153 2.81 21.54 -19.55
C GLN A 153 1.67 20.51 -19.50
N LEU A 154 1.46 19.83 -18.36
CA LEU A 154 0.44 18.81 -18.19
C LEU A 154 -0.67 19.36 -17.29
N SER A 155 -1.91 19.35 -17.77
CA SER A 155 -3.02 20.00 -17.05
C SER A 155 -3.47 19.25 -15.79
N ASN A 156 -3.02 17.99 -15.62
CA ASN A 156 -3.33 17.15 -14.46
C ASN A 156 -2.08 16.41 -13.96
N ALA A 157 -1.02 17.16 -13.66
CA ALA A 157 0.21 16.61 -13.12
C ALA A 157 0.34 16.79 -11.60
N ARG A 158 0.84 15.75 -10.94
CA ARG A 158 1.37 15.79 -9.56
C ARG A 158 2.88 15.56 -9.62
N VAL A 159 3.61 16.20 -8.73
CA VAL A 159 5.07 16.02 -8.64
C VAL A 159 5.45 15.41 -7.31
N HIS A 160 6.37 14.44 -7.34
CA HIS A 160 7.04 13.89 -6.17
C HIS A 160 8.56 14.00 -6.33
N SER A 161 9.25 14.48 -5.30
CA SER A 161 10.70 14.67 -5.29
C SER A 161 11.37 13.62 -4.40
N LEU A 162 12.38 12.93 -4.94
CA LEU A 162 13.21 11.97 -4.22
C LEU A 162 14.50 12.65 -3.77
N GLN A 163 14.60 12.90 -2.47
CA GLN A 163 15.74 13.60 -1.88
C GLN A 163 17.02 12.77 -2.02
N GLY A 164 18.09 13.42 -2.51
CA GLY A 164 19.40 12.77 -2.67
C GLY A 164 19.45 11.64 -3.71
N CYS A 165 18.38 11.43 -4.48
CA CYS A 165 18.31 10.40 -5.50
C CYS A 165 18.84 10.91 -6.85
N GLY A 166 19.65 10.11 -7.54
CA GLY A 166 20.08 10.39 -8.91
C GLY A 166 19.03 10.01 -9.96
N HIS A 167 19.46 9.93 -11.21
CA HIS A 167 18.64 9.50 -12.34
C HIS A 167 18.24 8.02 -12.22
N ALA A 168 19.10 7.18 -11.66
CA ALA A 168 18.90 5.74 -11.49
C ALA A 168 17.95 5.44 -10.32
N MET A 169 16.77 6.07 -10.31
CA MET A 169 15.84 6.09 -9.19
C MET A 169 15.41 4.69 -8.74
N LEU A 170 15.21 3.79 -9.71
CA LEU A 170 14.79 2.40 -9.49
C LEU A 170 15.87 1.57 -8.77
N THR A 171 17.13 1.96 -8.83
CA THR A 171 18.24 1.22 -8.19
C THR A 171 18.80 1.95 -6.97
N GLU A 172 18.73 3.29 -6.94
CA GLU A 172 19.17 4.08 -5.80
C GLU A 172 18.15 4.14 -4.68
N GLN A 173 16.87 4.31 -5.02
CA GLN A 173 15.79 4.39 -4.03
C GLN A 173 14.53 3.62 -4.51
N PRO A 174 14.63 2.30 -4.78
CA PRO A 174 13.50 1.49 -5.23
C PRO A 174 12.28 1.62 -4.32
N ASN A 175 12.51 1.63 -3.00
CA ASN A 175 11.46 1.77 -2.01
C ASN A 175 10.85 3.18 -2.01
N ALA A 176 11.64 4.24 -2.22
CA ALA A 176 11.08 5.60 -2.27
C ALA A 176 10.32 5.85 -3.59
N VAL A 177 10.76 5.25 -4.69
CA VAL A 177 9.98 5.22 -5.95
C VAL A 177 8.67 4.46 -5.73
N LEU A 178 8.74 3.29 -5.11
CA LEU A 178 7.57 2.49 -4.77
C LEU A 178 6.65 3.24 -3.79
N ASP A 179 7.20 3.96 -2.81
CA ASP A 179 6.47 4.80 -1.86
C ASP A 179 5.90 6.05 -2.52
N ALA A 180 6.53 6.61 -3.54
CA ALA A 180 5.93 7.67 -4.36
C ALA A 180 4.68 7.16 -5.10
N LEU A 181 4.70 5.89 -5.50
CA LEU A 181 3.53 5.18 -6.03
C LEU A 181 2.51 4.88 -4.89
N TRP A 182 2.98 4.61 -3.66
CA TRP A 182 2.14 4.37 -2.46
C TRP A 182 1.72 5.62 -1.67
N LEU A 183 2.24 6.83 -1.89
CA LEU A 183 1.82 8.06 -1.19
C LEU A 183 0.40 8.45 -1.61
N ALA A 184 -0.04 7.97 -2.78
CA ALA A 184 -1.44 7.88 -3.12
C ALA A 184 -2.20 7.01 -2.08
N ALA A 185 -1.66 5.85 -1.69
CA ALA A 185 -2.15 4.90 -0.67
C ALA A 185 -2.11 5.44 0.76
N GLY A 186 -1.07 6.18 1.17
CA GLY A 186 -0.90 6.72 2.53
C GLY A 186 -1.99 7.71 2.97
N LEU A 187 -2.67 8.36 2.01
CA LEU A 187 -3.85 9.20 2.26
C LEU A 187 -4.97 8.43 2.99
N TRP A 188 -4.98 7.10 2.87
CA TRP A 188 -5.91 6.22 3.57
C TRP A 188 -5.69 6.19 5.09
N VAL A 189 -4.47 5.84 5.53
CA VAL A 189 -4.17 5.58 6.95
C VAL A 189 -4.30 6.84 7.80
N GLY A 190 -3.94 8.00 7.23
CA GLY A 190 -4.07 9.31 7.90
C GLY A 190 -5.50 9.68 8.28
N THR A 191 -6.50 9.29 7.48
CA THR A 191 -7.92 9.57 7.78
C THR A 191 -8.44 8.77 8.98
N HIS A 192 -7.87 7.60 9.27
CA HIS A 192 -8.36 6.70 10.33
C HIS A 192 -7.82 7.07 11.70
N LEU A 193 -6.53 7.35 11.79
CA LEU A 193 -5.86 7.70 13.05
C LEU A 193 -6.01 9.19 13.40
N GLY A 194 -6.08 10.06 12.38
CA GLY A 194 -6.13 11.52 12.58
C GLY A 194 -7.52 12.06 12.98
N ILE A 195 -8.60 11.48 12.46
CA ILE A 195 -9.96 12.02 12.66
C ILE A 195 -10.68 11.39 13.87
N SER A 196 -10.36 10.13 14.21
CA SER A 196 -11.08 9.38 15.26
C SER A 196 -10.48 9.53 16.68
N SER A 197 -9.18 9.84 16.78
CA SER A 197 -8.42 9.83 18.04
C SER A 197 -7.98 11.22 18.54
N SER A 198 -8.35 12.31 17.87
CA SER A 198 -7.77 13.65 18.14
C SER A 198 -8.78 14.66 18.74
N PRO A 199 -8.29 15.76 19.34
CA PRO A 199 -9.12 16.92 19.73
C PRO A 199 -9.97 17.48 18.58
N LEU A 200 -9.58 17.20 17.33
CA LEU A 200 -10.26 17.57 16.10
C LEU A 200 -11.68 16.98 16.02
N ARG A 201 -11.90 15.77 16.56
CA ARG A 201 -13.24 15.19 16.70
C ARG A 201 -14.15 16.11 17.51
N GLY A 202 -13.65 16.67 18.61
CA GLY A 202 -14.40 17.57 19.46
C GLY A 202 -14.81 18.85 18.73
N VAL A 203 -13.95 19.37 17.87
CA VAL A 203 -14.23 20.54 17.03
C VAL A 203 -15.26 20.20 15.94
N LEU A 204 -15.05 19.12 15.20
CA LEU A 204 -15.94 18.70 14.12
C LEU A 204 -17.35 18.37 14.63
N VAL A 205 -17.46 17.63 15.74
CA VAL A 205 -18.75 17.33 16.36
C VAL A 205 -19.48 18.60 16.82
N ARG A 206 -18.77 19.62 17.32
CA ARG A 206 -19.39 20.92 17.66
C ARG A 206 -19.89 21.67 16.42
N LEU A 207 -19.20 21.57 15.29
CA LEU A 207 -19.55 22.30 14.06
C LEU A 207 -20.73 21.68 13.31
N MET A 208 -20.79 20.35 13.20
CA MET A 208 -21.78 19.64 12.35
C MET A 208 -22.76 18.74 13.12
N GLY A 209 -22.56 18.56 14.43
CA GLY A 209 -23.34 17.65 15.25
C GLY A 209 -22.89 16.19 15.15
N GLN A 210 -23.21 15.41 16.19
CA GLN A 210 -22.75 14.02 16.36
C GLN A 210 -23.20 13.10 15.22
N GLY A 211 -24.46 13.23 14.76
CA GLY A 211 -25.01 12.36 13.70
C GLY A 211 -24.32 12.56 12.35
N MET A 212 -24.16 13.81 11.91
CA MET A 212 -23.49 14.14 10.65
C MET A 212 -22.00 13.81 10.68
N TYR A 213 -21.34 14.01 11.82
CA TYR A 213 -19.96 13.57 12.00
C TYR A 213 -19.81 12.05 11.82
N MET A 214 -20.71 11.25 12.40
CA MET A 214 -20.68 9.79 12.26
C MET A 214 -20.90 9.35 10.81
N LEU A 215 -21.82 9.99 10.08
CA LEU A 215 -22.02 9.71 8.65
C LEU A 215 -20.78 10.08 7.83
N PHE A 216 -20.26 11.30 8.00
CA PHE A 216 -19.05 11.77 7.32
C PHE A 216 -17.87 10.84 7.59
N TYR A 217 -17.60 10.53 8.86
CA TYR A 217 -16.51 9.64 9.25
C TYR A 217 -16.68 8.24 8.64
N SER A 218 -17.90 7.69 8.65
CA SER A 218 -18.17 6.37 8.08
C SER A 218 -17.95 6.33 6.56
N LEU A 219 -18.27 7.40 5.84
CA LEU A 219 -18.02 7.50 4.40
C LEU A 219 -16.53 7.60 4.09
N VAL A 220 -15.79 8.43 4.84
CA VAL A 220 -14.33 8.52 4.72
C VAL A 220 -13.67 7.18 5.05
N ALA A 221 -14.20 6.49 6.06
CA ALA A 221 -13.77 5.14 6.42
C ALA A 221 -14.05 4.11 5.34
N ALA A 222 -15.25 4.04 4.80
CA ALA A 222 -15.55 3.10 3.73
C ALA A 222 -14.71 3.37 2.48
N ALA A 223 -14.61 4.64 2.08
CA ALA A 223 -13.94 5.06 0.85
C ALA A 223 -12.50 4.58 0.81
N ALA A 224 -11.77 4.83 1.88
CA ALA A 224 -10.37 4.54 1.81
C ALA A 224 -10.03 3.09 2.32
N LEU A 225 -10.98 2.36 2.92
CA LEU A 225 -10.83 0.92 3.22
C LEU A 225 -10.88 0.15 1.92
N THR A 226 -11.85 0.54 1.09
CA THR A 226 -11.94 0.10 -0.29
C THR A 226 -10.63 0.37 -1.03
N TYR A 227 -10.06 1.56 -0.85
CA TYR A 227 -8.80 1.91 -1.47
C TYR A 227 -7.60 1.11 -0.94
N PHE A 228 -7.53 0.80 0.36
CA PHE A 228 -6.48 -0.02 0.95
C PHE A 228 -6.53 -1.47 0.51
N ILE A 229 -7.74 -2.02 0.44
CA ILE A 229 -7.98 -3.36 -0.11
C ILE A 229 -7.58 -3.36 -1.59
N TRP A 230 -7.98 -2.34 -2.36
CA TRP A 230 -7.59 -2.22 -3.76
C TRP A 230 -6.06 -2.17 -3.93
N VAL A 231 -5.37 -1.38 -3.11
CA VAL A 231 -3.91 -1.32 -3.04
C VAL A 231 -3.31 -2.69 -2.71
N TYR A 232 -3.79 -3.36 -1.67
CA TYR A 232 -3.31 -4.69 -1.26
C TYR A 232 -3.48 -5.75 -2.36
N VAL A 233 -4.60 -5.71 -3.08
CA VAL A 233 -4.87 -6.66 -4.17
C VAL A 233 -3.95 -6.42 -5.37
N GLN A 234 -3.63 -5.16 -5.68
CA GLN A 234 -2.78 -4.80 -6.83
C GLN A 234 -1.27 -4.83 -6.52
N ALA A 235 -0.90 -4.93 -5.24
CA ALA A 235 0.48 -4.91 -4.82
C ALA A 235 1.25 -6.16 -5.30
N PRO A 236 2.39 -5.98 -6.00
CA PRO A 236 3.25 -7.10 -6.36
C PRO A 236 3.85 -7.79 -5.11
N ARG A 237 3.87 -9.13 -5.10
CA ARG A 237 4.40 -9.95 -3.99
C ARG A 237 5.69 -10.65 -4.43
N PHE A 238 6.84 -10.04 -4.14
CA PHE A 238 8.15 -10.60 -4.51
C PHE A 238 9.13 -10.71 -3.33
N ASP A 239 8.88 -10.00 -2.23
CA ASP A 239 9.72 -10.02 -1.04
C ASP A 239 9.08 -10.89 0.05
N TYR A 240 9.70 -12.02 0.36
CA TYR A 240 9.24 -12.96 1.36
C TYR A 240 10.22 -13.02 2.54
N LEU A 241 9.71 -12.82 3.76
CA LEU A 241 10.45 -13.11 4.99
C LEU A 241 10.52 -14.63 5.23
N TRP A 242 9.46 -15.34 4.84
CA TRP A 242 9.43 -16.78 4.72
C TRP A 242 8.55 -17.19 3.55
N MET A 243 8.89 -18.29 2.89
CA MET A 243 8.08 -18.78 1.77
C MET A 243 6.74 -19.34 2.29
N PRO A 244 5.66 -19.20 1.51
CA PRO A 244 4.39 -19.84 1.82
C PRO A 244 4.55 -21.36 1.79
N ASP A 245 4.30 -22.00 2.92
CA ASP A 245 4.33 -23.44 3.08
C ASP A 245 2.89 -23.94 3.25
N PRO A 246 2.45 -25.01 2.55
CA PRO A 246 1.17 -25.66 2.80
C PRO A 246 0.86 -25.92 4.28
N ASP A 247 1.88 -26.22 5.07
CA ASP A 247 1.74 -26.44 6.52
C ASP A 247 1.42 -25.15 7.27
N LEU A 248 1.90 -24.00 6.80
CA LEU A 248 1.58 -22.69 7.39
C LEU A 248 0.14 -22.26 7.10
N TYR A 249 -0.47 -22.73 6.01
CA TYR A 249 -1.89 -22.45 5.72
C TYR A 249 -2.85 -23.12 6.71
N TRP A 250 -2.44 -24.21 7.38
CA TRP A 250 -3.26 -24.83 8.43
C TRP A 250 -3.51 -23.87 9.60
N TYR A 251 -2.56 -22.99 9.93
CA TYR A 251 -2.78 -21.98 10.97
C TYR A 251 -3.95 -21.06 10.62
N ALA A 252 -4.02 -20.58 9.38
CA ALA A 252 -5.14 -19.78 8.91
C ALA A 252 -6.44 -20.61 8.87
N LYS A 253 -6.42 -21.83 8.33
CA LYS A 253 -7.61 -22.72 8.28
C LYS A 253 -8.19 -23.00 9.66
N LEU A 254 -7.35 -23.14 10.70
CA LEU A 254 -7.78 -23.41 12.06
C LEU A 254 -8.15 -22.14 12.85
N SER A 255 -7.48 -21.02 12.61
CA SER A 255 -7.76 -19.76 13.31
C SER A 255 -9.01 -19.05 12.81
N MET A 256 -9.36 -19.24 11.54
CA MET A 256 -10.47 -18.53 10.90
C MET A 256 -11.87 -18.87 11.42
N PRO A 257 -12.23 -20.14 11.66
CA PRO A 257 -13.49 -20.47 12.34
C PRO A 257 -13.62 -19.77 13.70
N LEU A 258 -12.52 -19.72 14.45
CA LEU A 258 -12.48 -19.03 15.75
C LEU A 258 -12.67 -17.52 15.58
N ALA A 259 -11.96 -16.90 14.63
CA ALA A 259 -12.14 -15.48 14.32
C ALA A 259 -13.59 -15.16 13.94
N MET A 260 -14.23 -15.99 13.10
CA MET A 260 -15.63 -15.81 12.69
C MET A 260 -16.61 -16.00 13.85
N MET A 261 -16.37 -16.96 14.74
CA MET A 261 -17.15 -17.11 15.97
C MET A 261 -17.08 -15.83 16.82
N PHE A 262 -15.89 -15.26 17.01
CA PHE A 262 -15.72 -14.01 17.77
C PHE A 262 -16.42 -12.83 17.09
N LEU A 263 -16.32 -12.73 15.77
CA LEU A 263 -16.96 -11.66 14.99
C LEU A 263 -18.48 -11.72 15.11
N VAL A 264 -19.06 -12.88 14.81
CA VAL A 264 -20.51 -13.11 14.89
C VAL A 264 -21.02 -12.92 16.32
N GLY A 265 -20.34 -13.51 17.30
CA GLY A 265 -20.70 -13.37 18.70
C GLY A 265 -20.65 -11.92 19.20
N GLY A 266 -19.73 -11.11 18.65
CA GLY A 266 -19.65 -9.67 18.89
C GLY A 266 -20.87 -8.90 18.39
N PHE A 267 -21.40 -9.26 17.21
CA PHE A 267 -22.61 -8.65 16.64
C PHE A 267 -23.91 -9.14 17.28
N MET A 268 -23.95 -10.39 17.74
CA MET A 268 -25.15 -10.99 18.34
C MET A 268 -25.36 -10.61 19.81
N ALA A 269 -24.33 -10.09 20.48
CA ALA A 269 -24.46 -9.68 21.86
C ALA A 269 -25.28 -8.38 22.00
N PRO A 270 -26.02 -8.21 23.10
CA PRO A 270 -26.60 -6.92 23.45
C PRO A 270 -25.49 -5.86 23.46
N LYS A 271 -25.72 -4.73 22.79
CA LYS A 271 -24.77 -3.60 22.87
C LYS A 271 -24.77 -3.13 24.33
N ASN A 272 -23.59 -3.08 24.97
CA ASN A 272 -23.34 -2.65 26.36
C ASN A 272 -23.81 -1.21 26.72
N ALA A 273 -24.62 -0.58 25.86
CA ALA A 273 -25.11 0.78 25.97
C ALA A 273 -26.40 0.90 26.80
N ASP A 274 -27.01 -0.20 27.24
CA ASP A 274 -28.17 -0.12 28.13
C ASP A 274 -27.72 0.04 29.60
N PRO A 275 -28.07 1.16 30.26
CA PRO A 275 -27.72 1.41 31.66
C PRO A 275 -28.50 0.54 32.67
N GLN A 276 -29.53 -0.21 32.26
CA GLN A 276 -30.36 -1.02 33.16
C GLN A 276 -29.90 -2.48 33.32
N LEU A 277 -28.86 -2.91 32.60
CA LEU A 277 -28.41 -4.31 32.62
C LEU A 277 -27.59 -4.64 33.88
N SER A 278 -27.93 -5.75 34.55
CA SER A 278 -27.21 -6.30 35.72
C SER A 278 -25.80 -6.81 35.39
N GLU A 279 -24.93 -7.01 36.40
CA GLU A 279 -23.57 -7.59 36.25
C GLU A 279 -23.55 -8.92 35.45
N VAL A 280 -24.60 -9.73 35.57
CA VAL A 280 -24.76 -11.02 34.85
C VAL A 280 -25.26 -10.82 33.41
N GLU A 281 -25.89 -9.67 33.13
CA GLU A 281 -26.33 -9.27 31.79
C GLU A 281 -25.23 -8.52 31.02
N LEU A 282 -24.30 -7.89 31.73
CA LEU A 282 -23.15 -7.18 31.15
C LEU A 282 -22.20 -8.12 30.40
N VAL A 283 -22.16 -9.41 30.74
CA VAL A 283 -21.23 -10.38 30.14
C VAL A 283 -21.95 -11.70 29.78
N ARG A 284 -22.49 -11.75 28.56
CA ARG A 284 -23.16 -12.94 27.98
C ARG A 284 -22.55 -13.35 26.64
N GLY A 285 -22.73 -14.60 26.25
CA GLY A 285 -22.24 -15.15 25.00
C GLY A 285 -20.72 -15.11 24.90
N VAL A 286 -20.22 -14.65 23.77
CA VAL A 286 -18.78 -14.56 23.50
C VAL A 286 -18.09 -13.51 24.39
N PHE A 287 -18.83 -12.56 24.98
CA PHE A 287 -18.26 -11.60 25.92
C PHE A 287 -17.74 -12.27 27.21
N ARG A 288 -18.22 -13.48 27.55
CA ARG A 288 -17.67 -14.30 28.64
C ARG A 288 -16.24 -14.76 28.35
N ILE A 289 -15.87 -14.88 27.07
CA ILE A 289 -14.53 -15.27 26.64
C ILE A 289 -13.60 -14.05 26.65
N THR A 290 -14.00 -12.95 26.02
CA THR A 290 -13.28 -11.67 26.03
C THR A 290 -14.26 -10.51 25.94
N ARG A 291 -13.96 -9.38 26.58
CA ARG A 291 -14.77 -8.15 26.49
C ARG A 291 -14.65 -7.44 25.14
N HIS A 292 -13.68 -7.79 24.30
CA HIS A 292 -13.48 -7.20 22.95
C HIS A 292 -13.53 -8.24 21.83
N PRO A 293 -14.64 -8.98 21.68
CA PRO A 293 -14.68 -10.13 20.77
C PRO A 293 -14.43 -9.72 19.32
N MET A 294 -14.96 -8.58 18.86
CA MET A 294 -14.71 -8.10 17.50
C MET A 294 -13.25 -7.73 17.25
N GLN A 295 -12.56 -7.13 18.23
CA GLN A 295 -11.14 -6.80 18.06
C GLN A 295 -10.29 -8.08 18.05
N TRP A 296 -10.61 -9.05 18.91
CA TRP A 296 -9.94 -10.35 18.91
C TRP A 296 -10.21 -11.17 17.65
N ALA A 297 -11.39 -11.04 17.03
CA ALA A 297 -11.65 -11.61 15.72
C ALA A 297 -10.65 -11.10 14.67
N ILE A 298 -10.44 -9.77 14.61
CA ILE A 298 -9.49 -9.14 13.67
C ILE A 298 -8.05 -9.50 14.02
N ILE A 299 -7.68 -9.55 15.31
CA ILE A 299 -6.34 -9.96 15.76
C ILE A 299 -6.04 -11.40 15.32
N ILE A 300 -6.95 -12.34 15.58
CA ILE A 300 -6.78 -13.76 15.22
C ILE A 300 -6.70 -13.91 13.70
N TRP A 301 -7.59 -13.22 12.96
CA TRP A 301 -7.57 -13.18 11.50
C TRP A 301 -6.23 -12.67 10.97
N ALA A 302 -5.76 -11.51 11.44
CA ALA A 302 -4.53 -10.89 10.99
C ALA A 302 -3.30 -11.77 11.29
N VAL A 303 -3.20 -12.33 12.51
CA VAL A 303 -2.09 -13.23 12.88
C VAL A 303 -2.07 -14.47 12.00
N GLY A 304 -3.23 -15.10 11.78
CA GLY A 304 -3.33 -16.27 10.90
C GLY A 304 -2.85 -15.96 9.47
N HIS A 305 -3.22 -14.80 8.93
CA HIS A 305 -2.81 -14.41 7.59
C HIS A 305 -1.35 -13.96 7.49
N ILE A 306 -0.79 -13.33 8.54
CA ILE A 306 0.64 -13.01 8.58
C ILE A 306 1.44 -14.31 8.48
N ILE A 307 1.17 -15.28 9.36
CA ILE A 307 1.86 -16.58 9.40
C ILE A 307 1.74 -17.31 8.05
N ALA A 308 0.54 -17.31 7.45
CA ALA A 308 0.27 -18.01 6.20
C ALA A 308 0.97 -17.43 4.96
N ASN A 309 1.13 -16.10 4.88
CA ASN A 309 1.54 -15.46 3.61
C ASN A 309 3.04 -15.16 3.52
N GLY A 310 3.69 -14.71 4.61
CA GLY A 310 5.14 -14.48 4.66
C GLY A 310 5.70 -13.35 3.76
N ASP A 311 4.91 -12.76 2.86
CA ASP A 311 5.31 -11.64 2.01
C ASP A 311 5.16 -10.27 2.71
N THR A 312 6.05 -9.33 2.39
CA THR A 312 6.10 -8.00 3.03
C THR A 312 4.81 -7.20 2.87
N VAL A 313 4.11 -7.34 1.73
CA VAL A 313 2.84 -6.66 1.46
C VAL A 313 1.74 -7.17 2.39
N SER A 314 1.57 -8.48 2.52
CA SER A 314 0.64 -9.11 3.45
C SER A 314 1.01 -8.78 4.89
N LEU A 315 2.29 -8.86 5.25
CA LEU A 315 2.75 -8.47 6.58
C LEU A 315 2.33 -7.03 6.90
N LEU A 316 2.56 -6.06 6.02
CA LEU A 316 2.16 -4.67 6.25
C LEU A 316 0.64 -4.52 6.35
N PHE A 317 -0.11 -5.13 5.43
CA PHE A 317 -1.56 -5.04 5.39
C PHE A 317 -2.20 -5.59 6.66
N PHE A 318 -1.90 -6.84 7.01
CA PHE A 318 -2.47 -7.49 8.19
C PHE A 318 -1.90 -6.90 9.49
N SER A 319 -0.64 -6.46 9.53
CA SER A 319 -0.06 -5.80 10.72
C SER A 319 -0.73 -4.46 11.02
N ALA A 320 -1.22 -3.74 10.00
CA ALA A 320 -1.99 -2.50 10.21
C ALA A 320 -3.29 -2.79 10.98
N PHE A 321 -4.05 -3.80 10.56
CA PHE A 321 -5.26 -4.24 11.27
C PHE A 321 -4.94 -4.82 12.65
N LEU A 322 -3.90 -5.66 12.76
CA LEU A 322 -3.44 -6.21 14.03
C LEU A 322 -3.12 -5.11 15.03
N SER A 323 -2.33 -4.12 14.62
CA SER A 323 -1.94 -2.99 15.47
C SER A 323 -3.15 -2.16 15.87
N LEU A 324 -3.99 -1.80 14.89
CA LEU A 324 -5.20 -1.02 15.13
C LEU A 324 -6.14 -1.72 16.13
N SER A 325 -6.36 -3.03 15.97
CA SER A 325 -7.23 -3.78 16.85
C SER A 325 -6.62 -4.05 18.21
N PHE A 326 -5.34 -4.41 18.28
CA PHE A 326 -4.64 -4.64 19.54
C PHE A 326 -4.61 -3.38 20.41
N PHE A 327 -4.09 -2.27 19.89
CA PHE A 327 -4.09 -0.99 20.62
C PHE A 327 -5.51 -0.46 20.80
N GLY A 328 -6.42 -0.76 19.88
CA GLY A 328 -7.84 -0.49 19.98
C GLY A 328 -8.45 -1.06 21.25
N THR A 329 -8.16 -2.32 21.62
CA THR A 329 -8.67 -2.92 22.87
C THR A 329 -8.24 -2.12 24.11
N LEU A 330 -6.97 -1.71 24.16
CA LEU A 330 -6.41 -0.96 25.28
C LEU A 330 -7.00 0.46 25.37
N LEU A 331 -7.17 1.11 24.22
CA LEU A 331 -7.76 2.44 24.16
C LEU A 331 -9.26 2.43 24.50
N MET A 332 -9.98 1.40 24.08
CA MET A 332 -11.39 1.21 24.43
C MET A 332 -11.56 0.98 25.93
N ASP A 333 -10.72 0.14 26.54
CA ASP A 333 -10.68 -0.04 28.00
C ASP A 333 -10.44 1.29 28.72
N ARG A 334 -9.43 2.06 28.29
CA ARG A 334 -9.13 3.38 28.86
C ARG A 334 -10.30 4.35 28.73
N LYS A 335 -10.95 4.39 27.56
CA LYS A 335 -12.12 5.26 27.31
C LYS A 335 -13.31 4.87 28.18
N GLN A 336 -13.59 3.57 28.33
CA GLN A 336 -14.66 3.08 29.21
C GLN A 336 -14.37 3.39 30.68
N ALA A 337 -13.14 3.17 31.13
CA ALA A 337 -12.71 3.46 32.50
C ALA A 337 -12.80 4.96 32.85
N GLN A 338 -12.55 5.85 31.87
CA GLN A 338 -12.68 7.30 32.04
C GLN A 338 -14.14 7.77 32.00
N ALA A 339 -14.99 7.12 31.21
CA ALA A 339 -16.38 7.52 31.04
C ALA A 339 -17.25 7.13 32.25
N ASP A 340 -17.08 5.92 32.78
CA ASP A 340 -17.82 5.41 33.95
C ASP A 340 -16.93 4.45 34.76
N PRO A 341 -16.19 4.98 35.75
CA PRO A 341 -15.23 4.19 36.53
C PRO A 341 -15.87 3.04 37.32
N GLU A 342 -17.06 3.25 37.87
CA GLU A 342 -17.74 2.24 38.71
C GLU A 342 -18.24 1.08 37.86
N LYS A 343 -18.94 1.37 36.76
CA LYS A 343 -19.40 0.35 35.82
C LYS A 343 -18.24 -0.39 35.16
N TRP A 344 -17.15 0.32 34.87
CA TRP A 344 -15.92 -0.29 34.37
C TRP A 344 -15.32 -1.28 35.38
N GLN A 345 -15.25 -0.93 36.67
CA GLN A 345 -14.76 -1.83 37.70
C GLN A 345 -15.62 -3.09 37.83
N GLN A 346 -16.96 -2.95 37.79
CA GLN A 346 -17.88 -4.09 37.80
C GLN A 346 -17.62 -5.01 36.60
N LEU A 347 -17.55 -4.45 35.38
CA LEU A 347 -17.26 -5.20 34.17
C LEU A 347 -15.88 -5.88 34.22
N ALA A 348 -14.84 -5.18 34.68
CA ALA A 348 -13.48 -5.70 34.76
C ALA A 348 -13.32 -6.85 35.76
N ARG A 349 -14.15 -6.89 36.82
CA ARG A 349 -14.17 -8.00 37.79
C ARG A 349 -14.62 -9.31 37.14
N VAL A 350 -15.60 -9.27 36.24
CA VAL A 350 -16.21 -10.46 35.63
C VAL A 350 -15.78 -10.73 34.18
N SER A 351 -14.92 -9.90 33.60
CA SER A 351 -14.45 -10.02 32.22
C SER A 351 -12.93 -9.85 32.06
N SER A 352 -12.42 -10.15 30.87
CA SER A 352 -11.00 -9.97 30.52
C SER A 352 -10.87 -9.47 29.09
N ASN A 353 -9.83 -8.67 28.82
CA ASN A 353 -9.41 -8.40 27.44
C ASN A 353 -8.77 -9.65 26.84
N ILE A 354 -7.86 -10.31 27.57
CA ILE A 354 -7.23 -11.56 27.12
C ILE A 354 -8.30 -12.66 27.08
N PRO A 355 -8.54 -13.32 25.94
CA PRO A 355 -9.52 -14.40 25.79
C PRO A 355 -9.32 -15.51 26.82
N PHE A 356 -10.43 -16.03 27.34
CA PHE A 356 -10.51 -17.10 28.34
C PHE A 356 -9.92 -16.79 29.72
N ALA A 357 -9.14 -15.73 29.90
CA ALA A 357 -8.46 -15.48 31.16
C ALA A 357 -9.44 -15.30 32.34
N ALA A 358 -10.60 -14.67 32.14
CA ALA A 358 -11.63 -14.55 33.20
C ALA A 358 -12.26 -15.91 33.57
N LEU A 359 -12.41 -16.82 32.61
CA LEU A 359 -12.94 -18.17 32.82
C LEU A 359 -11.92 -19.03 33.56
N LEU A 360 -10.66 -18.98 33.15
CA LEU A 360 -9.56 -19.73 33.76
C LEU A 360 -9.26 -19.28 35.19
N THR A 361 -9.39 -17.97 35.49
CA THR A 361 -9.22 -17.45 36.86
C THR A 361 -10.48 -17.56 37.71
N GLY A 362 -11.56 -18.20 37.23
CA GLY A 362 -12.83 -18.35 37.97
C GLY A 362 -13.62 -17.06 38.19
N ARG A 363 -13.27 -15.97 37.50
CA ARG A 363 -13.97 -14.67 37.53
C ARG A 363 -15.27 -14.68 36.71
N ASN A 364 -15.40 -15.65 35.80
CA ASN A 364 -16.61 -15.89 35.01
C ASN A 364 -16.87 -17.40 34.90
N ARG A 365 -18.04 -17.78 34.40
CA ARG A 365 -18.50 -19.18 34.29
C ARG A 365 -18.56 -19.64 32.83
N TRP A 366 -18.27 -20.92 32.63
CA TRP A 366 -18.42 -21.59 31.34
C TRP A 366 -19.89 -21.68 30.94
N ALA A 367 -20.23 -21.24 29.74
CA ALA A 367 -21.59 -21.24 29.22
C ALA A 367 -21.60 -21.70 27.76
N ILE A 368 -21.20 -22.95 27.52
CA ILE A 368 -21.03 -23.53 26.18
C ILE A 368 -22.29 -23.37 25.31
N ARG A 369 -23.48 -23.47 25.91
CA ARG A 369 -24.76 -23.27 25.20
C ARG A 369 -24.88 -21.88 24.56
N GLU A 370 -24.33 -20.85 25.20
CA GLU A 370 -24.35 -19.47 24.68
C GLU A 370 -23.39 -19.29 23.48
N TRP A 371 -22.50 -20.26 23.23
CA TRP A 371 -21.50 -20.21 22.15
C TRP A 371 -21.91 -21.01 20.93
N LEU A 372 -22.85 -21.96 21.06
CA LEU A 372 -23.28 -22.83 19.97
C LEU A 372 -23.73 -22.06 18.74
N LEU A 373 -24.58 -21.04 18.93
CA LEU A 373 -25.11 -20.27 17.81
C LEU A 373 -24.01 -19.45 17.10
N PRO A 374 -23.16 -18.66 17.81
CA PRO A 374 -22.00 -18.03 17.19
C PRO A 374 -21.03 -19.00 16.50
N VAL A 375 -20.82 -20.19 17.05
CA VAL A 375 -19.97 -21.23 16.44
C VAL A 375 -20.58 -21.73 15.14
N VAL A 376 -21.86 -22.08 15.13
CA VAL A 376 -22.56 -22.59 13.94
C VAL A 376 -22.58 -21.54 12.85
N VAL A 377 -23.06 -20.33 13.17
CA VAL A 377 -23.14 -19.23 12.19
C VAL A 377 -21.75 -18.81 11.72
N GLY A 378 -20.78 -18.70 12.63
CA GLY A 378 -19.39 -18.39 12.30
C GLY A 378 -18.74 -19.44 11.40
N SER A 379 -19.03 -20.72 11.62
CA SER A 379 -18.54 -21.82 10.77
C SER A 379 -19.16 -21.78 9.37
N VAL A 380 -20.45 -21.45 9.25
CA VAL A 380 -21.12 -21.26 7.95
C VAL A 380 -20.51 -20.08 7.20
N ILE A 381 -20.31 -18.93 7.87
CA ILE A 381 -19.68 -17.76 7.26
C ILE A 381 -18.24 -18.08 6.84
N TYR A 382 -17.48 -18.79 7.68
CA TYR A 382 -16.15 -19.26 7.32
C TYR A 382 -16.18 -20.16 6.08
N ALA A 383 -17.06 -21.15 6.01
CA ALA A 383 -17.17 -22.04 4.87
C ALA A 383 -17.49 -21.29 3.57
N LEU A 384 -18.40 -20.31 3.62
CA LEU A 384 -18.69 -19.43 2.49
C LEU A 384 -17.48 -18.57 2.12
N ALA A 385 -16.84 -17.93 3.10
CA ALA A 385 -15.66 -17.10 2.87
C ALA A 385 -14.49 -17.91 2.30
N TYR A 386 -14.31 -19.15 2.75
CA TYR A 386 -13.32 -20.09 2.25
C TYR A 386 -13.62 -20.50 0.80
N TYR A 387 -14.87 -20.87 0.51
CA TYR A 387 -15.29 -21.28 -0.84
C TYR A 387 -15.16 -20.16 -1.87
N PHE A 388 -15.52 -18.94 -1.50
CA PHE A 388 -15.41 -17.77 -2.37
C PHE A 388 -14.11 -16.97 -2.17
N HIS A 389 -13.14 -17.52 -1.43
CA HIS A 389 -11.92 -16.79 -1.07
C HIS A 389 -11.16 -16.33 -2.31
N GLU A 390 -10.95 -17.25 -3.25
CA GLU A 390 -10.26 -16.98 -4.52
C GLU A 390 -11.00 -15.92 -5.34
N PHE A 391 -12.34 -15.99 -5.38
CA PHE A 391 -13.16 -15.01 -6.10
C PHE A 391 -13.03 -13.60 -5.50
N TYR A 392 -12.95 -13.46 -4.18
CA TYR A 392 -12.86 -12.16 -3.51
C TYR A 392 -11.45 -11.59 -3.44
N THR A 393 -10.44 -12.45 -3.34
CA THR A 393 -9.05 -12.02 -3.05
C THR A 393 -8.09 -12.24 -4.20
N GLY A 394 -8.47 -13.06 -5.19
CA GLY A 394 -7.57 -13.53 -6.24
C GLY A 394 -6.52 -14.55 -5.75
N ALA A 395 -6.55 -14.93 -4.47
CA ALA A 395 -5.61 -15.88 -3.88
C ALA A 395 -6.25 -17.27 -3.71
N VAL A 396 -5.62 -18.27 -4.33
CA VAL A 396 -6.02 -19.67 -4.23
C VAL A 396 -5.74 -20.18 -2.82
N VAL A 397 -6.75 -20.76 -2.18
CA VAL A 397 -6.57 -21.44 -0.90
C VAL A 397 -6.25 -22.90 -1.18
N VAL A 398 -4.98 -23.26 -1.13
CA VAL A 398 -4.50 -24.64 -1.29
C VAL A 398 -4.72 -25.44 -0.02
#